data_AF-A0A6J8DCW1-F1
#
_entry.id   AF-A0A6J8DCW1-F1
#
_cell.length_a   1.000
_cell.length_b   1.000
_cell.length_c   1.000
_cell.angle_alpha   90.00
_cell.angle_beta   90.00
_cell.angle_gamma   90.00
#
_symmetry.space_group_name_H-M   'P 1'
#
loop_
_entity.id
_entity.type
_entity.pdbx_description
1 polymer ?
#
loop_
_entity_poly.entity_id
_entity_poly.type
_entity_poly.pdbx_seq_one_letter_code
_entity_poly.pdbx_strand_id
1 'polypeptide(L)'
;MSKHNENYQIFCQKHDAPCCRRCVTETHNDCKEIDVIDDVIRNVKSSNAFLDIEQMLAELSENLQRIRKDRQENIKSLMKNRATIEKEVQQTRSLINNHLDKLQESLIKELYAAAEKESSKIKNVISSIQEKEKKISESQTNFDRIKQHASNLQSFLALKHIQRDVTNNEKFLESLIKEENMTMYLCLGKTKNLLRFYLPRRRIWEPL
;
A
#
# COMPACT_ATOMS: atom_id res chain seq x y z
N MET A 1 32.10 63.62 1.94
CA MET A 1 31.96 65.04 2.34
C MET A 1 33.32 65.71 2.20
N SER A 2 33.38 66.90 1.59
CA SER A 2 34.63 67.49 1.09
C SER A 2 35.65 67.72 2.20
N LYS A 3 36.82 67.06 2.14
CA LYS A 3 37.94 67.31 3.06
C LYS A 3 38.58 68.69 2.83
N HIS A 4 38.36 69.28 1.66
CA HIS A 4 38.86 70.60 1.28
C HIS A 4 37.69 71.48 0.84
N ASN A 5 37.61 72.71 1.31
CA ASN A 5 36.52 73.65 0.96
C ASN A 5 36.72 74.24 -0.46
N GLU A 6 36.93 73.37 -1.45
CA GLU A 6 37.25 73.68 -2.84
C GLU A 6 36.24 73.04 -3.79
N ASN A 7 36.07 73.63 -4.97
CA ASN A 7 35.17 73.09 -6.00
C ASN A 7 35.74 71.81 -6.63
N TYR A 8 34.86 70.84 -6.89
CA TYR A 8 35.20 69.64 -7.65
C TYR A 8 35.31 70.00 -9.14
N GLN A 9 36.50 69.77 -9.72
CA GLN A 9 36.80 70.11 -11.12
C GLN A 9 37.31 68.90 -11.91
N ILE A 10 37.62 67.82 -11.21
CA ILE A 10 38.34 66.66 -11.73
C ILE A 10 37.57 65.40 -11.33
N PHE A 11 37.61 64.37 -12.16
CA PHE A 11 37.04 63.07 -11.89
C PHE A 11 38.13 62.00 -11.94
N CYS A 12 38.25 61.19 -10.90
CA CYS A 12 39.17 60.06 -10.87
C CYS A 12 38.42 58.79 -11.29
N GLN A 13 38.75 58.22 -12.46
CA GLN A 13 38.06 57.03 -12.97
C GLN A 13 38.33 55.80 -12.11
N LYS A 14 39.57 55.61 -11.64
CA LYS A 14 39.97 54.47 -10.79
C LYS A 14 39.11 54.32 -9.53
N HIS A 15 38.63 55.44 -8.98
CA HIS A 15 37.85 55.47 -7.74
C HIS A 15 36.40 55.92 -7.94
N ASP A 16 36.00 56.17 -9.20
CA ASP A 16 34.67 56.62 -9.58
C ASP A 16 34.17 57.82 -8.75
N ALA A 17 35.04 58.82 -8.55
CA ALA A 17 34.80 59.90 -7.59
C ALA A 17 35.21 61.29 -8.11
N PRO A 18 34.41 62.35 -7.84
CA PRO A 18 34.80 63.72 -8.09
C PRO A 18 35.87 64.20 -7.10
N CYS A 19 36.85 64.96 -7.58
CA CYS A 19 38.01 65.46 -6.84
C CYS A 19 38.24 66.96 -7.06
N CYS A 20 38.72 67.66 -6.02
CA CYS A 20 39.36 68.96 -6.19
C CYS A 20 40.85 68.76 -6.53
N ARG A 21 41.57 69.84 -6.89
CA ARG A 21 42.99 69.77 -7.26
C ARG A 21 43.86 69.22 -6.12
N ARG A 22 43.55 69.59 -4.88
CA ARG A 22 44.28 69.10 -3.70
C ARG A 22 44.09 67.60 -3.45
N CYS A 23 42.86 67.08 -3.65
CA CYS A 23 42.60 65.63 -3.58
C CYS A 23 43.48 64.87 -4.58
N VAL A 24 43.66 65.41 -5.78
CA VAL A 24 44.50 64.78 -6.82
C VAL A 24 45.95 64.69 -6.39
N THR A 25 46.49 65.73 -5.76
CA THR A 25 47.91 65.74 -5.34
C THR A 25 48.19 64.99 -4.04
N GLU A 26 47.22 64.92 -3.13
CA GLU A 26 47.43 64.33 -1.79
C GLU A 26 46.95 62.88 -1.69
N THR A 27 45.86 62.53 -2.38
CA THR A 27 45.16 61.24 -2.19
C THR A 27 45.10 60.42 -3.47
N HIS A 28 45.03 61.08 -4.64
CA HIS A 28 44.94 60.40 -5.94
C HIS A 28 46.20 60.61 -6.80
N ASN A 29 47.36 60.88 -6.19
CA ASN A 29 48.62 61.19 -6.88
C ASN A 29 49.13 60.03 -7.76
N ASP A 30 48.82 58.80 -7.37
CA ASP A 30 49.15 57.58 -8.12
C ASP A 30 48.05 57.13 -9.09
N CYS A 31 46.96 57.91 -9.22
CA CYS A 31 45.89 57.60 -10.17
C CYS A 31 46.24 58.14 -11.55
N LYS A 32 46.25 57.25 -12.55
CA LYS A 32 46.62 57.60 -13.93
C LYS A 32 45.44 58.07 -14.79
N GLU A 33 44.23 57.68 -14.42
CA GLU A 33 43.01 57.97 -15.17
C GLU A 33 42.23 59.07 -14.45
N ILE A 34 42.55 60.31 -14.82
CA ILE A 34 42.01 61.52 -14.22
C ILE A 34 41.55 62.44 -15.35
N ASP A 35 40.28 62.81 -15.35
CA ASP A 35 39.67 63.67 -16.37
C ASP A 35 39.08 64.93 -15.77
N VAL A 36 38.90 65.95 -16.62
CA VAL A 36 38.13 67.14 -16.25
C VAL A 36 36.66 66.75 -16.10
N ILE A 37 36.06 67.10 -14.96
CA ILE A 37 34.69 66.67 -14.63
C ILE A 37 33.67 67.15 -15.66
N ASP A 38 33.85 68.34 -16.22
CA ASP A 38 32.95 68.90 -17.24
C ASP A 38 32.99 68.08 -18.54
N ASP A 39 34.13 67.51 -18.90
CA ASP A 39 34.28 66.67 -20.09
C ASP A 39 33.66 65.30 -19.86
N VAL A 40 33.83 64.71 -18.66
CA VAL A 40 33.12 63.48 -18.27
C VAL A 40 31.62 63.70 -18.29
N ILE A 41 31.12 64.78 -17.70
CA ILE A 41 29.69 65.13 -17.70
C ILE A 41 29.19 65.33 -19.13
N ARG A 42 29.95 66.03 -19.96
CA ARG A 42 29.58 66.26 -21.37
C ARG A 42 29.51 64.94 -22.13
N ASN A 43 30.49 64.07 -21.96
CA ASN A 43 30.54 62.75 -22.60
C ASN A 43 29.38 61.86 -22.16
N VAL A 44 29.05 61.84 -20.87
CA VAL A 44 27.90 61.08 -20.37
C VAL A 44 26.59 61.66 -20.92
N LYS A 45 26.45 63.00 -20.97
CA LYS A 45 25.26 63.67 -21.52
C LYS A 45 25.10 63.55 -23.04
N SER A 46 26.21 63.44 -23.79
CA SER A 46 26.18 63.25 -25.24
C SER A 46 26.12 61.77 -25.63
N SER A 47 26.43 60.86 -24.72
CA SER A 47 26.25 59.42 -24.88
C SER A 47 24.78 59.01 -24.70
N ASN A 48 24.45 57.83 -25.21
CA ASN A 48 23.15 57.18 -24.93
C ASN A 48 23.13 56.45 -23.58
N ALA A 49 24.15 56.60 -22.72
CA ALA A 49 24.29 55.79 -21.51
C ALA A 49 23.09 55.87 -20.56
N PHE A 50 22.44 57.04 -20.44
CA PHE A 50 21.19 57.15 -19.67
C PHE A 50 20.05 56.36 -20.28
N LEU A 51 19.85 56.45 -21.60
CA LEU A 51 18.81 55.71 -22.31
C LEU A 51 19.07 54.18 -22.24
N ASP A 52 20.33 53.77 -22.41
CA ASP A 52 20.72 52.36 -22.32
C ASP A 52 20.47 51.80 -20.92
N ILE A 53 20.82 52.56 -19.87
CA ILE A 53 20.55 52.16 -18.48
C ILE A 53 19.04 52.11 -18.20
N GLU A 54 18.28 53.11 -18.65
CA GLU A 54 16.81 53.11 -18.50
C GLU A 54 16.18 51.90 -19.18
N GLN A 55 16.63 51.55 -20.39
CA GLN A 55 16.17 50.37 -21.11
C GLN A 55 16.54 49.08 -20.37
N MET A 56 17.79 48.93 -19.94
CA MET A 56 18.24 47.75 -19.16
C MET A 56 17.44 47.59 -17.87
N LEU A 57 17.14 48.68 -17.16
CA LEU A 57 16.32 48.65 -15.96
C LEU A 57 14.87 48.25 -16.25
N ALA A 58 14.30 48.75 -17.35
CA ALA A 58 12.95 48.38 -17.78
C ALA A 58 12.86 46.89 -18.14
N GLU A 59 13.81 46.38 -18.92
CA GLU A 59 13.89 44.96 -19.31
C GLU A 59 14.10 44.05 -18.09
N LEU A 60 14.98 44.44 -17.16
CA LEU A 60 15.21 43.68 -15.94
C LEU A 60 13.94 43.64 -15.07
N SER A 61 13.23 44.76 -14.95
CA SER A 61 11.96 44.84 -14.23
C SER A 61 10.90 43.93 -14.84
N GLU A 62 10.73 43.95 -16.17
CA GLU A 62 9.78 43.09 -16.87
C GLU A 62 10.12 41.61 -16.69
N ASN A 63 11.39 41.25 -16.83
CA ASN A 63 11.86 39.88 -16.63
C ASN A 63 11.59 39.39 -15.21
N LEU A 64 11.86 40.21 -14.19
CA LEU A 64 11.55 39.88 -12.80
C LEU A 64 10.05 39.70 -12.57
N GLN A 65 9.20 40.53 -13.19
CA GLN A 65 7.75 40.38 -13.11
C GLN A 65 7.28 39.07 -13.74
N ARG A 66 7.84 38.69 -14.90
CA ARG A 66 7.55 37.44 -15.60
C ARG A 66 7.96 36.23 -14.76
N ILE A 67 9.20 36.21 -14.27
CA ILE A 67 9.70 35.15 -13.38
C ILE A 67 8.80 35.01 -12.15
N ARG A 68 8.41 36.12 -11.52
CA ARG A 68 7.52 36.10 -10.35
C ARG A 68 6.18 35.46 -10.69
N LYS A 69 5.57 35.82 -11.83
CA LYS A 69 4.30 35.26 -12.28
C LYS A 69 4.42 33.76 -12.54
N ASP A 70 5.44 33.34 -13.29
CA ASP A 70 5.69 31.92 -13.59
C ASP A 70 5.88 31.10 -12.30
N ARG A 71 6.61 31.64 -11.32
CA ARG A 71 6.81 30.96 -10.04
C ARG A 71 5.52 30.87 -9.22
N GLN A 72 4.66 31.88 -9.25
CA GLN A 72 3.35 31.83 -8.61
C GLN A 72 2.43 30.78 -9.28
N GLU A 73 2.45 30.68 -10.59
CA GLU A 73 1.70 29.66 -11.34
C GLU A 73 2.22 28.25 -11.05
N ASN A 74 3.55 28.07 -11.01
CA ASN A 74 4.17 26.81 -10.62
C ASN A 74 3.75 26.36 -9.21
N ILE A 75 3.72 27.27 -8.24
CA ILE A 75 3.27 26.96 -6.87
C ILE A 75 1.81 26.48 -6.91
N LYS A 76 0.93 27.18 -7.63
CA LYS A 76 -0.49 26.77 -7.76
C LYS A 76 -0.62 25.39 -8.40
N SER A 77 0.12 25.14 -9.48
CA SER A 77 0.13 23.83 -10.15
C SER A 77 0.65 22.72 -9.22
N LEU A 78 1.72 22.99 -8.47
CA LEU A 78 2.31 22.03 -7.53
C LEU A 78 1.32 21.66 -6.43
N MET A 79 0.63 22.65 -5.85
CA MET A 79 -0.39 22.42 -4.82
C MET A 79 -1.58 21.62 -5.37
N LYS A 80 -2.02 21.91 -6.60
CA LYS A 80 -3.07 21.14 -7.27
C LYS A 80 -2.64 19.68 -7.48
N ASN A 81 -1.43 19.47 -8.02
CA ASN A 81 -0.90 18.13 -8.26
C ASN A 81 -0.75 17.33 -6.96
N ARG A 82 -0.26 17.98 -5.90
CA ARG A 82 -0.19 17.38 -4.56
C ARG A 82 -1.56 16.90 -4.09
N ALA A 83 -2.59 17.75 -4.16
CA ALA A 83 -3.95 17.40 -3.74
C ALA A 83 -4.54 16.25 -4.57
N THR A 84 -4.26 16.22 -5.88
CA THR A 84 -4.66 15.11 -6.76
C THR A 84 -4.00 13.81 -6.32
N ILE A 85 -2.68 13.80 -6.11
CA ILE A 85 -1.94 12.61 -5.68
C ILE A 85 -2.45 12.14 -4.31
N GLU A 86 -2.66 13.04 -3.35
CA GLU A 86 -3.20 12.70 -2.03
C GLU A 86 -4.58 12.01 -2.15
N LYS A 87 -5.45 12.51 -3.03
CA LYS A 87 -6.75 11.89 -3.30
C LYS A 87 -6.63 10.53 -3.95
N GLU A 88 -5.76 10.36 -4.95
CA GLU A 88 -5.54 9.07 -5.63
C GLU A 88 -5.00 8.00 -4.67
N VAL A 89 -4.08 8.38 -3.78
CA VAL A 89 -3.56 7.48 -2.73
C VAL A 89 -4.69 7.03 -1.80
N GLN A 90 -5.54 7.95 -1.35
CA GLN A 90 -6.69 7.62 -0.49
C GLN A 90 -7.68 6.70 -1.21
N GLN A 91 -8.03 7.00 -2.45
CA GLN A 91 -8.95 6.19 -3.25
C GLN A 91 -8.39 4.78 -3.48
N THR A 92 -7.12 4.67 -3.82
CA THR A 92 -6.44 3.37 -4.00
C THR A 92 -6.47 2.55 -2.73
N ARG A 93 -6.17 3.18 -1.57
CA ARG A 93 -6.24 2.51 -0.27
C ARG A 93 -7.65 2.00 0.04
N SER A 94 -8.68 2.82 -0.20
CA SER A 94 -10.07 2.41 0.00
C SER A 94 -10.46 1.25 -0.90
N LEU A 95 -10.03 1.24 -2.18
CA LEU A 95 -10.30 0.14 -3.10
C LEU A 95 -9.66 -1.18 -2.64
N ILE A 96 -8.40 -1.13 -2.18
CA ILE A 96 -7.70 -2.29 -1.65
C ILE A 96 -8.44 -2.86 -0.44
N ASN A 97 -8.77 -2.01 0.54
CA ASN A 97 -9.48 -2.44 1.75
C ASN A 97 -10.84 -3.07 1.40
N ASN A 98 -11.63 -2.41 0.56
CA ASN A 98 -12.93 -2.95 0.12
C ASN A 98 -12.81 -4.31 -0.59
N HIS A 99 -11.71 -4.54 -1.32
CA HIS A 99 -11.46 -5.82 -1.96
C HIS A 99 -11.10 -6.90 -0.94
N LEU A 100 -10.24 -6.57 0.03
CA LEU A 100 -9.87 -7.47 1.12
C LEU A 100 -11.08 -7.84 1.98
N ASP A 101 -11.96 -6.89 2.30
CA ASP A 101 -13.19 -7.15 3.06
C ASP A 101 -14.11 -8.13 2.33
N LYS A 102 -14.30 -7.94 1.00
CA LYS A 102 -15.10 -8.87 0.18
C LYS A 102 -14.48 -10.27 0.11
N LEU A 103 -13.16 -10.37 -0.02
CA LEU A 103 -12.47 -11.66 0.00
C LEU A 103 -12.63 -12.35 1.34
N GLN A 104 -12.45 -11.63 2.44
CA GLN A 104 -12.64 -12.15 3.79
C GLN A 104 -14.07 -12.66 3.98
N GLU A 105 -15.08 -11.88 3.60
CA GLU A 105 -16.48 -12.31 3.67
C GLU A 105 -16.76 -13.57 2.85
N SER A 106 -16.22 -13.66 1.63
CA SER A 106 -16.39 -14.84 0.78
C SER A 106 -15.76 -16.09 1.42
N LEU A 107 -14.53 -15.97 1.90
CA LEU A 107 -13.80 -17.07 2.54
C LEU A 107 -14.50 -17.55 3.82
N ILE A 108 -15.01 -16.61 4.62
CA ILE A 108 -15.77 -16.94 5.83
C ILE A 108 -17.08 -17.67 5.47
N LYS A 109 -17.81 -17.20 4.45
CA LYS A 109 -19.03 -17.88 3.96
C LYS A 109 -18.74 -19.29 3.46
N GLU A 110 -17.67 -19.47 2.69
CA GLU A 110 -17.24 -20.78 2.21
C GLU A 110 -16.86 -21.71 3.36
N LEU A 111 -16.15 -21.20 4.36
CA LEU A 111 -15.79 -21.95 5.56
C LEU A 111 -17.03 -22.42 6.32
N TYR A 112 -18.00 -21.53 6.56
CA TYR A 112 -19.25 -21.90 7.23
C TYR A 112 -20.04 -22.94 6.42
N ALA A 113 -20.14 -22.77 5.10
CA ALA A 113 -20.83 -23.74 4.24
C ALA A 113 -20.16 -25.12 4.27
N ALA A 114 -18.82 -25.15 4.26
CA ALA A 114 -18.07 -26.40 4.37
C ALA A 114 -18.27 -27.06 5.75
N ALA A 115 -18.22 -26.28 6.83
CA ALA A 115 -18.42 -26.77 8.19
C ALA A 115 -19.85 -27.31 8.41
N GLU A 116 -20.87 -26.64 7.90
CA GLU A 116 -22.26 -27.10 7.98
C GLU A 116 -22.46 -28.39 7.17
N LYS A 117 -21.87 -28.45 5.96
CA LYS A 117 -21.91 -29.67 5.14
C LYS A 117 -21.25 -30.86 5.83
N GLU A 118 -20.11 -30.66 6.50
CA GLU A 118 -19.46 -31.75 7.20
C GLU A 118 -20.21 -32.13 8.48
N SER A 119 -20.70 -31.14 9.23
CA SER A 119 -21.51 -31.36 10.43
C SER A 119 -22.80 -32.13 10.13
N SER A 120 -23.48 -31.82 9.02
CA SER A 120 -24.67 -32.56 8.59
C SER A 120 -24.37 -34.02 8.23
N LYS A 121 -23.24 -34.31 7.55
CA LYS A 121 -22.82 -35.69 7.32
C LYS A 121 -22.56 -36.43 8.63
N ILE A 122 -21.82 -35.82 9.56
CA ILE A 122 -21.53 -36.42 10.87
C ILE A 122 -22.84 -36.71 11.61
N LYS A 123 -23.79 -35.76 11.63
CA LYS A 123 -25.12 -35.96 12.23
C LYS A 123 -25.86 -37.15 11.60
N ASN A 124 -25.84 -37.29 10.28
CA ASN A 124 -26.48 -38.42 9.59
C ASN A 124 -25.85 -39.77 9.96
N VAL A 125 -24.52 -39.83 10.10
CA VAL A 125 -23.80 -41.02 10.56
C VAL A 125 -24.20 -41.35 12.00
N ILE A 126 -24.22 -40.36 12.90
CA ILE A 126 -24.65 -40.53 14.30
C ILE A 126 -26.08 -41.09 14.35
N SER A 127 -27.02 -40.50 13.62
CA SER A 127 -28.41 -40.98 13.58
C SER A 127 -28.52 -42.42 13.07
N SER A 128 -27.72 -42.77 12.05
CA SER A 128 -27.68 -44.15 11.51
C SER A 128 -27.14 -45.14 12.55
N ILE A 129 -26.10 -44.76 13.30
CA ILE A 129 -25.54 -45.58 14.39
C ILE A 129 -26.58 -45.75 15.51
N GLN A 130 -27.25 -44.67 15.93
CA GLN A 130 -28.29 -44.72 16.97
C GLN A 130 -29.46 -45.64 16.58
N GLU A 131 -29.90 -45.60 15.33
CA GLU A 131 -30.96 -46.50 14.84
C GLU A 131 -30.51 -47.97 14.92
N LYS A 132 -29.25 -48.25 14.54
CA LYS A 132 -28.66 -49.58 14.60
C LYS A 132 -28.49 -50.08 16.03
N GLU A 133 -28.01 -49.23 16.93
CA GLU A 133 -27.89 -49.51 18.35
C GLU A 133 -29.24 -49.92 18.96
N LYS A 134 -30.29 -49.16 18.67
CA LYS A 134 -31.65 -49.48 19.11
C LYS A 134 -32.10 -50.86 18.61
N LYS A 135 -31.93 -51.16 17.32
CA LYS A 135 -32.28 -52.46 16.73
C LYS A 135 -31.51 -53.62 17.36
N ILE A 136 -30.23 -53.42 17.68
CA ILE A 136 -29.40 -54.44 18.37
C ILE A 136 -29.91 -54.65 19.79
N SER A 137 -30.22 -53.59 20.54
CA SER A 137 -30.78 -53.67 21.89
C SER A 137 -32.13 -54.40 21.94
N GLU A 138 -33.01 -54.12 20.98
CA GLU A 138 -34.28 -54.85 20.80
C GLU A 138 -34.04 -56.34 20.50
N SER A 139 -33.07 -56.65 19.64
CA SER A 139 -32.70 -58.02 19.29
C SER A 139 -32.12 -58.78 20.49
N GLN A 140 -31.29 -58.14 21.31
CA GLN A 140 -30.76 -58.71 22.56
C GLN A 140 -31.90 -59.04 23.53
N THR A 141 -32.80 -58.09 23.77
CA THR A 141 -33.96 -58.30 24.64
C THR A 141 -34.84 -59.45 24.15
N ASN A 142 -35.10 -59.53 22.84
CA ASN A 142 -35.86 -60.63 22.25
C ASN A 142 -35.13 -61.98 22.38
N PHE A 143 -33.81 -62.00 22.18
CA PHE A 143 -33.01 -63.20 22.33
C PHE A 143 -33.07 -63.76 23.75
N ASP A 144 -32.94 -62.89 24.76
CA ASP A 144 -33.01 -63.29 26.17
C ASP A 144 -34.37 -63.91 26.52
N ARG A 145 -35.47 -63.34 25.99
CA ARG A 145 -36.84 -63.88 26.17
C ARG A 145 -36.99 -65.25 25.52
N ILE A 146 -36.49 -65.41 24.30
CA ILE A 146 -36.54 -66.68 23.57
C ILE A 146 -35.72 -67.75 24.30
N LYS A 147 -34.54 -67.40 24.80
CA LYS A 147 -33.68 -68.28 25.59
C LYS A 147 -34.36 -68.80 26.87
N GLN A 148 -35.22 -67.99 27.50
CA GLN A 148 -35.89 -68.35 28.75
C GLN A 148 -37.18 -69.16 28.56
N HIS A 149 -37.91 -68.97 27.46
CA HIS A 149 -39.30 -69.43 27.35
C HIS A 149 -39.68 -70.15 26.05
N ALA A 150 -38.80 -70.21 25.04
CA ALA A 150 -39.15 -70.75 23.72
C ALA A 150 -38.83 -72.23 23.55
N SER A 151 -39.56 -72.90 22.65
CA SER A 151 -39.26 -74.27 22.24
C SER A 151 -37.91 -74.37 21.52
N ASN A 152 -37.30 -75.56 21.51
CA ASN A 152 -36.00 -75.79 20.88
C ASN A 152 -35.94 -75.33 19.40
N LEU A 153 -37.02 -75.52 18.64
CA LEU A 153 -37.11 -75.10 17.24
C LEU A 153 -37.16 -73.56 17.11
N GLN A 154 -37.93 -72.88 17.96
CA GLN A 154 -38.03 -71.42 17.97
C GLN A 154 -36.69 -70.79 18.37
N SER A 155 -36.01 -71.34 19.37
CA SER A 155 -34.68 -70.91 19.80
C SER A 155 -33.64 -71.05 18.68
N PHE A 156 -33.66 -72.17 17.95
CA PHE A 156 -32.76 -72.40 16.82
C PHE A 156 -32.99 -71.41 15.67
N LEU A 157 -34.24 -71.17 15.28
CA LEU A 157 -34.58 -70.24 14.21
C LEU A 157 -34.22 -68.79 14.56
N ALA A 158 -34.50 -68.38 15.81
CA ALA A 158 -34.16 -67.05 16.30
C ALA A 158 -32.64 -66.82 16.36
N LEU A 159 -31.88 -67.82 16.83
CA LEU A 159 -30.41 -67.77 16.84
C LEU A 159 -29.87 -67.55 15.42
N LYS A 160 -30.38 -68.27 14.42
CA LYS A 160 -29.95 -68.11 13.03
C LYS A 160 -30.31 -66.75 12.43
N HIS A 161 -31.43 -66.15 12.84
CA HIS A 161 -31.80 -64.81 12.41
C HIS A 161 -30.87 -63.76 13.03
N ILE A 162 -30.71 -63.78 14.35
CA ILE A 162 -29.88 -62.83 15.10
C ILE A 162 -28.41 -62.92 14.65
N GLN A 163 -27.90 -64.13 14.42
CA GLN A 163 -26.53 -64.32 13.93
C GLN A 163 -26.32 -63.62 12.58
N ARG A 164 -27.31 -63.66 11.68
CA ARG A 164 -27.26 -62.95 10.40
C ARG A 164 -27.27 -61.44 10.59
N ASP A 165 -28.10 -60.94 11.50
CA ASP A 165 -28.21 -59.50 11.79
C ASP A 165 -26.94 -58.95 12.42
N VAL A 166 -26.31 -59.70 13.33
CA VAL A 166 -25.00 -59.36 13.92
C VAL A 166 -23.94 -59.24 12.83
N THR A 167 -23.78 -60.25 11.96
CA THR A 167 -22.81 -60.19 10.86
C THR A 167 -23.06 -59.04 9.89
N ASN A 168 -24.33 -58.70 9.62
CA ASN A 168 -24.67 -57.55 8.77
C ASN A 168 -24.30 -56.21 9.42
N ASN A 169 -24.50 -56.08 10.73
CA ASN A 169 -24.14 -54.86 11.47
C ASN A 169 -22.62 -54.73 11.67
N GLU A 170 -21.88 -55.83 11.86
CA GLU A 170 -20.41 -55.83 11.87
C GLU A 170 -19.85 -55.29 10.55
N LYS A 171 -20.35 -55.76 9.41
CA LYS A 171 -19.96 -55.24 8.07
C LYS A 171 -20.24 -53.74 7.91
N PHE A 172 -21.34 -53.26 8.46
CA PHE A 172 -21.67 -51.83 8.45
C PHE A 172 -20.65 -51.03 9.28
N LEU A 173 -20.31 -51.48 10.49
CA LEU A 173 -19.28 -50.82 11.31
C LEU A 173 -17.91 -50.80 10.60
N GLU A 174 -17.53 -51.89 9.95
CA GLU A 174 -16.32 -51.94 9.14
C GLU A 174 -16.33 -50.93 7.98
N SER A 175 -17.47 -50.70 7.34
CA SER A 175 -17.59 -49.68 6.28
C SER A 175 -17.39 -48.26 6.81
N LEU A 176 -17.94 -47.93 7.99
CA LEU A 176 -17.77 -46.60 8.59
C LEU A 176 -16.32 -46.33 8.97
N ILE A 177 -15.63 -47.31 9.56
CA ILE A 177 -14.22 -47.19 9.95
C ILE A 177 -13.32 -46.99 8.71
N LYS A 178 -13.64 -47.67 7.59
CA LYS A 178 -12.91 -47.50 6.33
C LYS A 178 -13.11 -46.10 5.73
N GLU A 179 -14.32 -45.55 5.83
CA GLU A 179 -14.62 -44.20 5.36
C GLU A 179 -13.90 -43.13 6.20
N GLU A 180 -13.95 -43.19 7.54
CA GLU A 180 -13.27 -42.22 8.43
C GLU A 180 -11.76 -42.16 8.21
N ASN A 181 -11.11 -43.33 8.06
CA ASN A 181 -9.68 -43.38 7.76
C ASN A 181 -9.35 -42.68 6.44
N MET A 182 -10.21 -42.81 5.42
CA MET A 182 -10.04 -42.13 4.13
C MET A 182 -10.20 -40.60 4.24
N THR A 183 -11.13 -40.12 5.08
CA THR A 183 -11.38 -38.68 5.31
C THR A 183 -10.22 -37.99 6.02
N MET A 184 -9.56 -38.68 6.97
CA MET A 184 -8.38 -38.16 7.68
C MET A 184 -7.20 -37.89 6.73
N TYR A 185 -6.95 -38.77 5.76
CA TYR A 185 -5.90 -38.57 4.74
C TYR A 185 -6.21 -37.41 3.78
N LEU A 186 -7.49 -37.17 3.47
CA LEU A 186 -7.90 -36.07 2.59
C LEU A 186 -7.82 -34.69 3.27
N CYS A 187 -8.10 -34.60 4.57
CA CYS A 187 -7.94 -33.37 5.34
C CYS A 187 -6.47 -32.94 5.49
N LEU A 188 -5.54 -33.89 5.64
CA LEU A 188 -4.09 -33.62 5.67
C LEU A 188 -3.51 -33.27 4.29
N GLY A 189 -4.15 -33.70 3.20
CA GLY A 189 -3.74 -33.37 1.83
C GLY A 189 -4.17 -31.96 1.37
N LYS A 190 -5.33 -31.47 1.83
CA LYS A 190 -5.87 -30.16 1.41
C LYS A 190 -5.21 -28.95 2.07
N THR A 191 -4.71 -29.09 3.29
CA THR A 191 -3.93 -28.04 3.97
C THR A 191 -2.59 -27.76 3.30
N LYS A 192 -1.99 -28.76 2.62
CA LYS A 192 -0.75 -28.57 1.85
C LYS A 192 -0.94 -27.83 0.52
N ASN A 193 -2.13 -27.87 -0.08
CA ASN A 193 -2.40 -27.19 -1.36
C ASN A 193 -2.76 -25.71 -1.21
N LEU A 194 -3.27 -25.28 -0.04
CA LEU A 194 -3.53 -23.85 0.22
C LEU A 194 -2.24 -23.03 0.41
N LEU A 195 -1.13 -23.67 0.82
CA LEU A 195 0.19 -23.03 0.93
C LEU A 195 0.96 -22.94 -0.39
N ARG A 196 0.47 -23.55 -1.48
CA ARG A 196 1.18 -23.60 -2.77
C ARG A 196 0.85 -22.46 -3.73
N PHE A 197 -0.18 -21.65 -3.44
CA PHE A 197 -0.67 -20.62 -4.36
C PHE A 197 -0.32 -19.17 -4.00
N TYR A 198 0.36 -18.88 -2.88
CA TYR A 198 0.69 -17.51 -2.48
C TYR A 198 2.08 -17.37 -1.82
N LEU A 199 3.13 -17.78 -2.53
CA LEU A 199 4.47 -17.24 -2.27
C LEU A 199 4.89 -16.39 -3.48
N PRO A 200 4.98 -15.05 -3.36
CA PRO A 200 5.56 -14.23 -4.41
C PRO A 200 7.03 -14.62 -4.53
N ARG A 201 7.48 -14.93 -5.76
CA ARG A 201 8.91 -14.99 -6.08
C ARG A 201 9.54 -13.68 -5.65
N ARG A 202 10.31 -13.69 -4.55
CA ARG A 202 11.20 -12.58 -4.18
C ARG A 202 12.18 -12.38 -5.34
N ARG A 203 11.97 -11.33 -6.15
CA ARG A 203 13.06 -10.75 -6.94
C ARG A 203 13.90 -9.95 -5.96
N ILE A 204 15.11 -10.45 -5.75
CA ILE A 204 16.22 -9.74 -5.17
C ILE A 204 16.48 -8.53 -6.07
N TRP A 205 16.29 -7.32 -5.53
CA TRP A 205 16.84 -6.10 -6.12
C TRP A 205 18.11 -5.80 -5.33
N GLU A 206 19.27 -5.96 -5.98
CA GLU A 206 20.54 -5.42 -5.51
C GLU A 206 20.59 -3.92 -5.82
N PRO A 207 21.17 -3.08 -4.94
CA PRO A 207 21.38 -1.67 -5.23
C PRO A 207 22.65 -1.46 -6.08
N LEU A 208 22.54 -0.58 -7.08
CA LEU A 208 23.65 0.20 -7.62
C LEU A 208 23.53 1.63 -7.08
#